data_AF-A0A4U1J7X7-F1
#
_entry.id   AF-A0A4U1J7X7-F1
#
_cell.length_a   1.000
_cell.length_b   1.000
_cell.length_c   1.000
_cell.angle_alpha   90.00
_cell.angle_beta   90.00
_cell.angle_gamma   90.00
#
_symmetry.space_group_name_H-M   'P 1'
#
loop_
_entity.id
_entity.type
_entity.pdbx_description
1 polymer ?
#
loop_
_entity_poly.entity_id
_entity_poly.type
_entity_poly.pdbx_seq_one_letter_code
_entity_poly.pdbx_strand_id
1 'polypeptide(L)'
;MQENKALPPHRRGSPPAFGWLRAALVGFVMAGLVGACNLLVEGATDQCTTDADCNKFGNGSVCQQGVCVAKGGSGSSSGSGGSGGGEACFSGEPTKDEQYLNQCTDATCVDFDNCARLGLCDGAALPPLVEPTPVP
;
A
#
# COMPACT_ATOMS: atom_id res chain seq x y z
N MET A 1 -16.64 74.44 39.65
CA MET A 1 -17.77 73.62 39.15
C MET A 1 -17.27 72.78 38.00
N GLN A 2 -17.12 71.48 38.22
CA GLN A 2 -17.36 70.39 37.25
C GLN A 2 -17.23 69.09 38.07
N GLU A 3 -18.37 68.44 38.26
CA GLU A 3 -18.55 67.19 38.98
C GLU A 3 -17.86 66.04 38.25
N ASN A 4 -17.00 65.30 38.97
CA ASN A 4 -16.44 64.05 38.47
C ASN A 4 -17.45 62.92 38.73
N LYS A 5 -18.24 62.58 37.70
CA LYS A 5 -19.23 61.50 37.75
C LYS A 5 -18.53 60.15 37.61
N ALA A 6 -18.54 59.35 38.68
CA ALA A 6 -17.96 58.01 38.68
C ALA A 6 -18.71 57.08 37.71
N LEU A 7 -17.97 56.39 36.83
CA LEU A 7 -18.48 55.32 35.96
C LEU A 7 -18.64 54.01 36.76
N PRO A 8 -19.68 53.21 36.52
CA PRO A 8 -19.88 51.94 37.22
C PRO A 8 -18.89 50.86 36.74
N PRO A 9 -18.55 49.87 37.59
CA PRO A 9 -17.65 48.80 37.22
C PRO A 9 -18.28 47.81 36.21
N HIS A 10 -17.53 47.49 35.15
CA HIS A 10 -17.87 46.42 34.20
C HIS A 10 -17.89 45.05 34.90
N ARG A 11 -19.04 44.38 34.88
CA ARG A 11 -19.19 42.99 35.30
C ARG A 11 -18.43 42.09 34.32
N ARG A 12 -17.38 41.40 34.77
CA ARG A 12 -16.78 40.28 34.04
C ARG A 12 -17.67 39.05 34.25
N GLY A 13 -18.41 38.66 33.23
CA GLY A 13 -19.18 37.41 33.25
C GLY A 13 -18.24 36.21 33.17
N SER A 14 -18.31 35.30 34.14
CA SER A 14 -17.65 34.00 34.06
C SER A 14 -18.28 33.17 32.94
N PRO A 15 -17.50 32.47 32.09
CA PRO A 15 -18.07 31.56 31.11
C PRO A 15 -18.72 30.36 31.82
N PRO A 16 -19.87 29.84 31.32
CA PRO A 16 -20.52 28.70 31.92
C PRO A 16 -19.67 27.44 31.74
N ALA A 17 -19.31 26.80 32.86
CA ALA A 17 -18.51 25.57 32.96
C ALA A 17 -19.08 24.37 32.17
N PHE A 18 -20.33 24.45 31.71
CA PHE A 18 -21.02 23.38 30.98
C PHE A 18 -20.60 23.25 29.50
N GLY A 19 -20.00 24.29 28.92
CA GLY A 19 -19.56 24.28 27.52
C GLY A 19 -18.27 23.48 27.29
N TRP A 20 -17.40 23.43 28.29
CA TRP A 20 -16.08 22.78 28.19
C TRP A 20 -16.18 21.25 28.16
N LEU A 21 -17.14 20.66 28.87
CA LEU A 21 -17.33 19.22 28.87
C LEU A 21 -17.82 18.70 27.51
N ARG A 22 -18.69 19.47 26.83
CA ARG A 22 -19.15 19.16 25.47
C ARG A 22 -18.06 19.36 24.43
N ALA A 23 -17.25 20.41 24.56
CA ALA A 23 -16.11 20.65 23.67
C ALA A 23 -15.04 19.56 23.81
N ALA A 24 -14.76 19.09 25.03
CA ALA A 24 -13.83 18.00 25.28
C ALA A 24 -14.31 16.67 24.67
N LEU A 25 -15.61 16.37 24.76
CA LEU A 25 -16.19 15.17 24.14
C LEU A 25 -16.10 15.20 22.61
N VAL A 26 -16.39 16.33 21.98
CA VAL A 26 -16.27 16.49 20.52
C VAL A 26 -14.81 16.39 20.07
N GLY A 27 -13.87 16.96 20.84
CA GLY A 27 -12.44 16.85 20.56
C GLY A 27 -11.93 15.40 20.62
N PHE A 28 -12.38 14.62 21.60
CA PHE A 28 -11.98 13.22 21.74
C PHE A 28 -12.53 12.33 20.60
N VAL A 29 -13.78 12.55 20.18
CA VAL A 29 -14.39 11.83 19.05
C VAL A 29 -13.69 12.17 17.73
N MET A 30 -13.36 13.45 17.49
CA MET A 30 -12.63 13.84 16.28
C MET A 30 -11.21 13.27 16.25
N ALA A 31 -10.49 13.22 17.39
CA ALA A 31 -9.15 12.64 17.45
C ALA A 31 -9.15 11.12 17.18
N GLY A 32 -10.19 10.39 17.62
CA GLY A 32 -10.34 8.96 17.35
C GLY A 32 -10.59 8.61 15.88
N LEU A 33 -11.29 9.48 15.14
CA LEU A 33 -11.59 9.26 13.71
C LEU A 33 -10.36 9.42 12.80
N VAL A 34 -9.36 10.23 13.18
CA VAL A 34 -8.14 10.44 12.37
C VAL A 34 -7.04 9.40 12.64
N GLY A 35 -7.13 8.64 13.74
CA GLY A 35 -6.10 7.69 14.18
C GLY A 35 -6.34 6.23 13.78
N ALA A 36 -7.44 5.91 13.08
CA ALA A 36 -7.85 4.53 12.81
C ALA A 36 -7.16 3.86 11.60
N CYS A 37 -6.22 4.54 10.92
CA CYS A 37 -5.48 3.96 9.79
C CYS A 37 -4.11 3.39 10.20
N ASN A 38 -3.95 2.91 11.44
CA ASN A 38 -2.78 2.09 11.78
C ASN A 38 -2.98 0.70 11.16
N LEU A 39 -2.57 0.55 9.90
CA LEU A 39 -2.41 -0.74 9.24
C LEU A 39 -1.36 -1.55 10.00
N LEU A 40 -1.82 -2.44 10.87
CA LEU A 40 -1.00 -3.43 11.53
C LEU A 40 -0.71 -4.53 10.49
N VAL A 41 0.37 -4.36 9.72
CA VAL A 41 0.91 -5.42 8.86
C VAL A 41 1.61 -6.42 9.78
N GLU A 42 0.89 -7.46 10.17
CA GLU A 42 1.46 -8.63 10.84
C GLU A 42 2.42 -9.31 9.84
N GLY A 43 3.73 -9.14 10.05
CA GLY A 43 4.79 -9.75 9.25
C GLY A 43 5.07 -11.21 9.60
N ALA A 44 4.09 -11.91 10.18
CA ALA A 44 4.25 -13.31 10.54
C ALA A 44 3.98 -14.18 9.31
N THR A 45 5.09 -14.52 8.64
CA THR A 45 5.47 -15.89 8.28
C THR A 45 4.45 -16.67 7.46
N ASP A 46 4.79 -16.84 6.17
CA ASP A 46 4.27 -17.87 5.27
C ASP A 46 2.74 -18.08 5.29
N GLN A 47 2.06 -17.56 4.26
CA GLN A 47 0.64 -17.80 3.98
C GLN A 47 0.26 -19.28 3.85
N CYS A 48 1.25 -20.15 3.63
CA CYS A 48 1.08 -21.59 3.51
C CYS A 48 2.36 -22.33 3.92
N THR A 49 2.19 -23.57 4.36
CA THR A 49 3.28 -24.56 4.52
C THR A 49 3.14 -25.70 3.53
N THR A 50 1.91 -25.95 3.05
CA THR A 50 1.57 -27.00 2.11
C THR A 50 0.57 -26.49 1.07
N ASP A 51 0.48 -27.17 -0.08
CA ASP A 51 -0.50 -26.85 -1.13
C ASP A 51 -1.95 -26.88 -0.61
N ALA A 52 -2.23 -27.70 0.41
CA ALA A 52 -3.56 -27.80 0.99
C ALA A 52 -4.02 -26.50 1.66
N ASP A 53 -3.08 -25.70 2.18
CA ASP A 53 -3.37 -24.40 2.80
C ASP A 53 -3.89 -23.39 1.76
N CYS A 54 -3.57 -23.64 0.48
CA CYS A 54 -3.92 -22.78 -0.64
C CYS A 54 -5.27 -23.12 -1.28
N ASN A 55 -5.96 -24.18 -0.82
CA ASN A 55 -7.27 -24.58 -1.35
C ASN A 55 -8.33 -23.47 -1.23
N LYS A 56 -8.22 -22.58 -0.23
CA LYS A 56 -9.11 -21.43 -0.05
C LYS A 56 -9.05 -20.41 -1.20
N PHE A 57 -7.97 -20.42 -1.98
CA PHE A 57 -7.74 -19.52 -3.11
C PHE A 57 -8.16 -20.12 -4.46
N GLY A 58 -8.73 -21.33 -4.47
CA GLY A 58 -9.20 -22.01 -5.67
C GLY A 58 -8.48 -23.33 -5.91
N ASN A 59 -9.16 -24.22 -6.63
CA ASN A 59 -8.62 -25.53 -7.00
C ASN A 59 -7.42 -25.32 -7.93
N GLY A 60 -6.22 -25.64 -7.44
CA GLY A 60 -4.98 -25.50 -8.20
C GLY A 60 -4.04 -24.40 -7.72
N SER A 61 -4.23 -23.79 -6.55
CA SER A 61 -3.17 -23.00 -5.93
C SER A 61 -2.16 -23.91 -5.23
N VAL A 62 -0.86 -23.62 -5.36
CA VAL A 62 0.26 -24.35 -4.74
C VAL A 62 1.05 -23.44 -3.82
N CYS A 63 1.66 -24.00 -2.79
CA CYS A 63 2.50 -23.28 -1.87
C CYS A 63 3.93 -23.18 -2.41
N GLN A 64 4.38 -21.96 -2.72
CA GLN A 64 5.75 -21.68 -3.12
C GLN A 64 6.36 -20.64 -2.18
N GLN A 65 7.45 -21.03 -1.51
CA GLN A 65 8.21 -20.14 -0.61
C GLN A 65 7.31 -19.44 0.43
N GLY A 66 6.35 -20.19 0.99
CA GLY A 66 5.42 -19.66 1.97
C GLY A 66 4.27 -18.83 1.39
N VAL A 67 4.09 -18.78 0.07
CA VAL A 67 3.00 -18.01 -0.57
C VAL A 67 2.19 -18.90 -1.50
N CYS A 68 0.87 -18.73 -1.46
CA CYS A 68 -0.03 -19.42 -2.37
C CYS A 68 0.01 -18.77 -3.76
N VAL A 69 0.44 -19.53 -4.77
CA VAL A 69 0.47 -19.11 -6.17
C VAL A 69 -0.41 -20.03 -7.02
N ALA A 70 -1.03 -19.52 -8.07
CA ALA A 70 -1.77 -20.38 -8.99
C ALA A 70 -0.81 -21.38 -9.67
N LYS A 71 -1.21 -22.64 -9.82
CA LYS A 71 -0.46 -23.68 -10.56
C LYS A 71 -0.46 -23.32 -12.04
N GLY A 72 0.59 -22.60 -12.46
CA GLY A 72 0.72 -21.98 -13.78
C GLY A 72 1.00 -20.47 -13.73
N GLY A 73 0.88 -19.85 -12.56
CA GLY A 73 1.25 -18.46 -12.28
C GLY A 73 2.50 -18.40 -11.40
N SER A 74 3.64 -18.87 -11.91
CA SER A 74 4.93 -18.53 -11.34
C SER A 74 5.16 -17.04 -11.51
N GLY A 75 4.89 -16.27 -10.45
CA GLY A 75 5.39 -14.92 -10.31
C GLY A 75 6.91 -14.95 -10.17
N SER A 76 7.63 -15.10 -11.29
CA SER A 76 9.04 -14.73 -11.45
C SER A 76 9.46 -14.85 -12.91
N SER A 77 8.94 -13.94 -13.74
CA SER A 77 9.69 -13.26 -14.81
C SER A 77 8.70 -12.42 -15.60
N SER A 78 8.87 -11.09 -15.54
CA SER A 78 8.18 -10.09 -16.38
C SER A 78 6.66 -9.97 -16.21
N GLY A 79 6.13 -8.76 -16.35
CA GLY A 79 4.68 -8.60 -16.50
C GLY A 79 4.20 -9.52 -17.62
N SER A 80 3.21 -10.36 -17.34
CA SER A 80 2.51 -11.18 -18.33
C SER A 80 1.66 -10.27 -19.23
N GLY A 81 2.34 -9.47 -20.04
CA GLY A 81 1.91 -9.00 -21.34
C GLY A 81 2.84 -9.67 -22.35
N GLY A 82 2.52 -10.90 -22.74
CA GLY A 82 3.24 -11.61 -23.79
C GLY A 82 3.67 -13.01 -23.41
N SER A 83 3.34 -13.97 -24.29
CA SER A 83 3.88 -15.33 -24.33
C SER A 83 3.38 -16.33 -23.28
N GLY A 84 2.09 -16.29 -22.98
CA GLY A 84 1.38 -17.39 -22.29
C GLY A 84 -0.14 -17.23 -22.32
N GLY A 85 -0.65 -16.51 -23.33
CA GLY A 85 -2.07 -16.16 -23.46
C GLY A 85 -2.90 -17.37 -23.87
N GLY A 86 -3.19 -18.23 -22.91
CA GLY A 86 -4.24 -19.22 -23.06
C GLY A 86 -5.60 -18.53 -23.16
N GLU A 87 -6.03 -17.75 -22.16
CA GLU A 87 -7.46 -17.39 -22.06
C GLU A 87 -7.77 -16.08 -21.29
N ALA A 88 -7.06 -14.96 -21.49
CA ALA A 88 -7.37 -13.73 -20.71
C ALA A 88 -7.24 -12.35 -21.40
N CYS A 89 -6.76 -12.25 -22.64
CA CYS A 89 -6.62 -10.95 -23.32
C CYS A 89 -7.60 -10.80 -24.48
N PHE A 90 -8.05 -9.57 -24.73
CA PHE A 90 -8.98 -9.25 -25.81
C PHE A 90 -8.27 -9.33 -27.16
N SER A 91 -8.78 -10.18 -28.04
CA SER A 91 -8.33 -10.33 -29.43
C SER A 91 -9.34 -9.66 -30.37
N GLY A 92 -9.06 -8.45 -30.83
CA GLY A 92 -9.93 -7.70 -31.73
C GLY A 92 -9.63 -6.21 -31.76
N GLU A 93 -10.39 -5.46 -32.54
CA GLU A 93 -10.34 -3.99 -32.52
C GLU A 93 -11.14 -3.45 -31.32
N PRO A 94 -10.50 -2.72 -30.40
CA PRO A 94 -11.14 -2.29 -29.17
C PRO A 94 -12.14 -1.15 -29.45
N THR A 95 -13.37 -1.32 -28.96
CA THR A 95 -14.46 -0.32 -29.02
C THR A 95 -14.84 0.22 -27.65
N LYS A 96 -14.25 -0.33 -26.59
CA LYS A 96 -14.45 0.05 -25.19
C LYS A 96 -13.10 0.14 -24.49
N ASP A 97 -13.02 0.96 -23.44
CA ASP A 97 -11.79 1.14 -22.66
C ASP A 97 -11.28 -0.16 -22.06
N GLU A 98 -12.19 -1.02 -21.58
CA GLU A 98 -11.80 -2.33 -21.04
C GLU A 98 -11.14 -3.22 -22.11
N GLN A 99 -11.55 -3.09 -23.38
CA GLN A 99 -10.97 -3.87 -24.48
C GLN A 99 -9.61 -3.33 -24.89
N TYR A 100 -9.42 -2.00 -24.86
CA TYR A 100 -8.14 -1.37 -25.14
C TYR A 100 -7.09 -1.75 -24.07
N LEU A 101 -7.45 -1.67 -22.79
CA LEU A 101 -6.54 -1.96 -21.68
C LEU A 101 -6.15 -3.43 -21.56
N ASN A 102 -6.99 -4.33 -22.07
CA ASN A 102 -6.75 -5.78 -22.01
C ASN A 102 -6.40 -6.37 -23.38
N GLN A 103 -6.05 -5.56 -24.38
CA GLN A 103 -5.69 -6.07 -25.71
C GLN A 103 -4.41 -6.90 -25.62
N CYS A 104 -4.40 -8.04 -26.31
CA CYS A 104 -3.18 -8.84 -26.44
C CYS A 104 -2.09 -8.03 -27.16
N THR A 105 -0.87 -8.05 -26.63
CA THR A 105 0.32 -7.54 -27.33
C THR A 105 1.09 -8.69 -27.98
N ASP A 106 1.72 -8.42 -29.11
CA ASP A 106 2.72 -9.27 -29.77
C ASP A 106 4.14 -9.05 -29.23
N ALA A 107 4.27 -8.26 -28.15
CA ALA A 107 5.54 -8.05 -27.49
C ALA A 107 6.18 -9.38 -27.07
N THR A 108 7.44 -9.53 -27.44
CA THR A 108 8.26 -10.65 -26.97
C THR A 108 8.89 -10.27 -25.64
N CYS A 109 8.70 -11.11 -24.62
CA CYS A 109 9.43 -10.97 -23.37
C CYS A 109 10.90 -11.30 -23.63
N VAL A 110 11.79 -10.34 -23.33
CA VAL A 110 13.24 -10.55 -23.36
C VAL A 110 13.76 -10.51 -21.93
N ASP A 111 14.61 -11.46 -21.57
CA ASP A 111 15.24 -11.47 -20.26
C ASP A 111 16.12 -10.23 -20.09
N PHE A 112 16.01 -9.59 -18.92
CA PHE A 112 16.87 -8.45 -18.61
C PHE A 112 18.26 -8.97 -18.20
N ASP A 113 19.26 -8.74 -19.07
CA ASP A 113 20.64 -9.15 -18.84
C ASP A 113 21.34 -8.22 -17.82
N ASN A 114 20.98 -8.40 -16.54
CA ASN A 114 21.64 -7.74 -15.41
C ASN A 114 23.14 -8.05 -15.39
N CYS A 115 23.51 -9.27 -15.74
CA CYS A 115 24.87 -9.75 -15.70
C CYS A 115 25.78 -8.92 -16.61
N ALA A 116 25.45 -8.80 -17.90
CA ALA A 116 26.25 -8.03 -18.85
C ALA A 116 26.16 -6.52 -18.59
N ARG A 117 24.97 -6.02 -18.18
CA ARG A 117 24.78 -4.58 -17.93
C ARG A 117 25.48 -4.08 -16.68
N LEU A 118 25.55 -4.92 -15.65
CA LEU A 118 26.23 -4.60 -14.39
C LEU A 118 27.68 -5.08 -14.38
N GLY A 119 28.15 -5.75 -15.44
CA GLY A 119 29.51 -6.28 -15.53
C GLY A 119 29.82 -7.39 -14.52
N LEU A 120 28.81 -8.20 -14.17
CA LEU A 120 28.91 -9.23 -13.13
C LEU A 120 29.16 -10.64 -13.69
N CYS A 121 29.30 -10.78 -15.02
CA CYS A 121 29.43 -12.09 -15.67
C CYS A 121 30.73 -12.83 -15.39
N ASP A 122 31.73 -12.14 -14.86
CA ASP A 122 33.00 -12.74 -14.45
C ASP A 122 33.00 -13.15 -12.96
N GLY A 123 31.82 -13.23 -12.33
CA GLY A 123 31.67 -13.56 -10.91
C GLY A 123 32.01 -12.40 -9.97
N ALA A 124 32.02 -11.16 -10.49
CA ALA A 124 32.17 -9.97 -9.65
C ALA A 124 30.98 -9.85 -8.68
N ALA A 125 31.27 -9.52 -7.42
CA ALA A 125 30.23 -9.27 -6.43
C ALA A 125 29.65 -7.86 -6.64
N LEU A 126 28.36 -7.72 -6.30
CA LEU A 126 27.76 -6.39 -6.16
C LEU A 126 28.53 -5.58 -5.10
N PRO A 127 28.66 -4.25 -5.28
CA PRO A 127 29.16 -3.40 -4.21
C PRO A 127 28.36 -3.61 -2.92
N PRO A 128 29.01 -3.52 -1.74
CA PRO A 128 28.28 -3.62 -0.47
C PRO A 128 27.23 -2.51 -0.40
N LEU A 129 26.09 -2.83 0.22
CA LEU A 129 25.07 -1.81 0.50
C LEU A 129 25.69 -0.72 1.37
N VAL A 130 25.41 0.54 1.04
CA VAL A 130 25.77 1.67 1.90
C VAL A 130 24.95 1.56 3.17
N GLU A 131 25.62 1.30 4.30
CA GLU A 131 24.95 1.30 5.59
C GLU A 131 24.46 2.73 5.91
N PRO A 132 23.22 2.89 6.39
CA PRO A 132 22.73 4.19 6.80
C PRO A 132 23.58 4.72 7.96
N THR A 133 24.04 5.96 7.86
CA THR A 133 24.76 6.62 8.96
C THR A 133 23.86 6.70 10.19
N PRO A 134 24.36 6.40 11.41
CA PRO A 134 23.59 6.60 12.63
C PRO A 134 23.10 8.04 12.70
N VAL A 135 21.79 8.22 12.85
CA VAL A 135 21.20 9.54 13.11
C VAL A 135 21.57 9.92 14.56
N PRO A 136 22.15 11.12 14.80
CA PRO A 136 22.53 11.57 16.14
C PRO A 136 21.33 11.80 17.07
#